data_AF-A0AAD9TS12-F1
#
_entry.id   AF-A0AAD9TS12-F1
#
_cell.length_a   1.000
_cell.length_b   1.000
_cell.length_c   1.000
_cell.angle_alpha   90.00
_cell.angle_beta   90.00
_cell.angle_gamma   90.00
#
_symmetry.space_group_name_H-M   'P 1'
#
loop_
_entity.id
_entity.type
_entity.pdbx_description
1 polymer ?
#
loop_
_entity_poly.entity_id
_entity_poly.type
_entity_poly.pdbx_seq_one_letter_code
_entity_poly.pdbx_strand_id
1 'polypeptide(L)'
;MADYRSISLCNITYKIVATTHANMLRDVMSEVISDNQSAFILGRLILNSTIIGFKSLHALKRRKRKNGSMALKLDLSKAYDRVEWRFVTRMMETMGFSDKWVDRI
;
A
#
# COMPACT_ATOMS: atom_id res chain seq x y z
N MET A 1 -21.64 14.98 7.14
CA MET A 1 -20.70 15.85 6.38
C MET A 1 -19.22 15.46 6.56
N ALA A 2 -18.88 14.34 7.23
CA ALA A 2 -17.48 13.97 7.49
C ALA A 2 -16.87 12.95 6.50
N ASP A 3 -17.69 12.29 5.67
CA ASP A 3 -17.28 11.12 4.85
C ASP A 3 -17.28 11.39 3.33
N TYR A 4 -17.01 12.63 2.92
CA TYR A 4 -16.78 12.91 1.50
C TYR A 4 -15.35 12.57 1.12
N ARG A 5 -15.19 11.82 0.02
CA ARG A 5 -13.89 11.58 -0.61
C ARG A 5 -13.68 12.62 -1.70
N SER A 6 -12.74 13.54 -1.49
CA SER A 6 -12.31 14.48 -2.52
C SER A 6 -11.74 13.72 -3.71
N ILE A 7 -12.11 14.15 -4.91
CA ILE A 7 -11.54 13.66 -6.16
C ILE A 7 -10.79 14.84 -6.77
N SER A 8 -9.48 14.67 -6.97
CA SER A 8 -8.67 15.63 -7.69
C SER A 8 -8.82 15.41 -9.19
N LEU A 9 -9.27 16.42 -9.92
CA LEU A 9 -9.31 16.40 -11.38
C LEU A 9 -7.98 16.94 -11.91
N CYS A 10 -7.15 16.06 -12.48
CA CYS A 10 -5.86 16.44 -13.05
C CYS A 10 -5.93 16.57 -14.58
N ASN A 11 -5.05 17.40 -15.15
CA ASN A 11 -4.87 17.49 -16.59
C ASN A 11 -4.43 16.12 -17.17
N ILE A 12 -4.90 15.79 -18.38
CA ILE A 12 -4.47 14.61 -19.15
C ILE A 12 -2.95 14.53 -19.28
N THR A 13 -2.26 15.65 -19.54
CA THR A 13 -0.79 15.65 -19.66
C THR A 13 -0.12 15.17 -18.37
N TYR A 14 -0.60 15.67 -17.21
CA TYR A 14 -0.13 15.19 -15.91
C TYR A 14 -0.44 13.71 -15.71
N LYS A 15 -1.66 13.27 -16.07
CA LYS A 15 -2.07 11.86 -15.95
C LYS A 15 -1.20 10.94 -16.77
N ILE A 16 -0.79 11.34 -17.98
CA ILE A 16 0.13 10.58 -18.82
C ILE A 16 1.48 10.43 -18.11
N VAL A 17 2.07 11.53 -17.66
CA VAL A 17 3.38 11.52 -16.97
C VAL A 17 3.33 10.66 -15.71
N ALA A 18 2.31 10.83 -14.87
CA ALA A 18 2.12 10.04 -13.64
C ALA A 18 1.93 8.55 -13.93
N THR A 19 1.18 8.21 -15.00
CA THR A 19 0.96 6.82 -15.41
C THR A 19 2.26 6.18 -15.89
N THR A 20 3.10 6.92 -16.63
CA THR A 20 4.41 6.44 -17.05
C THR A 20 5.30 6.12 -15.85
N HIS A 21 5.36 7.01 -14.84
CA HIS A 21 6.14 6.75 -13.63
C HIS A 21 5.59 5.56 -12.83
N ALA A 22 4.28 5.44 -12.69
CA ALA A 22 3.64 4.30 -12.02
C ALA A 22 3.93 2.97 -12.73
N ASN A 23 3.96 2.96 -14.07
CA ASN A 23 4.30 1.77 -14.84
C ASN A 23 5.77 1.37 -14.66
N MET A 24 6.69 2.33 -14.52
CA MET A 24 8.09 2.01 -14.21
C MET A 24 8.24 1.41 -12.80
N LEU A 25 7.52 1.96 -11.81
CA LEU A 25 7.53 1.39 -10.46
C LEU A 25 6.98 -0.03 -10.43
N ARG A 26 5.93 -0.29 -11.21
CA ARG A 26 5.27 -1.59 -11.28
C ARG A 26 6.24 -2.75 -11.51
N ASP A 27 7.29 -2.53 -12.31
CA ASP A 27 8.25 -3.57 -12.68
C ASP A 27 9.18 -3.93 -11.50
N VAL A 28 9.41 -3.00 -10.56
CA VAL A 28 10.22 -3.24 -9.35
C VAL A 28 9.37 -3.50 -8.10
N MET A 29 8.04 -3.33 -8.17
CA MET A 29 7.15 -3.45 -7.01
C MET A 29 7.29 -4.81 -6.31
N SER A 30 7.50 -5.91 -7.04
CA SER A 30 7.64 -7.25 -6.46
C SER A 30 8.86 -7.42 -5.57
N GLU A 31 9.91 -6.62 -5.76
CA GLU A 31 11.14 -6.68 -4.96
C GLU A 31 11.03 -5.82 -3.70
N VAL A 32 10.23 -4.76 -3.75
CA VAL A 32 10.11 -3.77 -2.67
C VAL A 32 9.00 -4.12 -1.67
N ILE A 33 7.97 -4.86 -2.11
CA ILE A 33 6.81 -5.18 -1.27
C ILE A 33 6.83 -6.61 -0.73
N SER A 34 6.24 -6.79 0.45
CA SER A 34 5.99 -8.13 0.99
C SER A 34 4.93 -8.89 0.19
N ASP A 35 5.06 -10.22 0.11
CA ASP A 35 4.06 -11.12 -0.50
C ASP A 35 2.67 -11.02 0.13
N ASN A 36 2.59 -10.57 1.37
CA ASN A 36 1.32 -10.39 2.08
C ASN A 36 0.55 -9.14 1.62
N GLN A 37 1.15 -8.26 0.81
CA GLN A 37 0.48 -7.09 0.23
C GLN A 37 -0.17 -7.46 -1.10
N SER A 38 -1.50 -7.59 -1.13
CA SER A 38 -2.20 -8.05 -2.35
C SER A 38 -2.89 -6.94 -3.14
N ALA A 39 -3.17 -5.78 -2.54
CA ALA A 39 -3.90 -4.70 -3.21
C ALA A 39 -2.98 -3.83 -4.08
N PHE A 40 -3.48 -3.37 -5.23
CA PHE A 40 -2.79 -2.46 -6.15
C PHE A 40 -1.46 -2.98 -6.75
N ILE A 41 -1.27 -4.30 -6.77
CA ILE A 41 -0.09 -4.94 -7.37
C ILE A 41 -0.52 -5.75 -8.59
N LEU A 42 0.21 -5.59 -9.70
CA LEU A 42 -0.06 -6.35 -10.91
C LEU A 42 0.10 -7.86 -10.63
N GLY A 43 -0.85 -8.67 -11.12
CA GLY A 43 -0.82 -10.12 -10.95
C GLY A 43 -1.28 -10.63 -9.58
N ARG A 44 -1.58 -9.76 -8.61
CA ARG A 44 -2.14 -10.15 -7.30
C ARG A 44 -3.66 -9.90 -7.27
N LEU A 45 -4.41 -10.88 -6.79
CA LEU A 45 -5.86 -10.78 -6.65
C LEU A 45 -6.23 -10.20 -5.28
N ILE A 46 -7.23 -9.33 -5.23
CA ILE A 46 -7.76 -8.78 -3.97
C ILE A 46 -8.32 -9.87 -3.04
N LEU A 47 -8.73 -11.02 -3.59
CA LEU A 47 -9.17 -12.16 -2.80
C LEU A 47 -8.06 -12.76 -1.94
N ASN A 48 -6.79 -12.60 -2.33
CA ASN A 48 -5.66 -13.16 -1.59
C ASN A 48 -5.56 -12.55 -0.17
N SER A 49 -5.73 -11.23 -0.03
CA SER A 49 -5.68 -10.57 1.28
C SER A 49 -6.86 -11.00 2.17
N THR A 50 -8.05 -11.18 1.59
CA THR A 50 -9.22 -11.71 2.30
C THR A 50 -8.98 -13.13 2.80
N ILE A 51 -8.43 -14.01 1.96
CA ILE A 51 -8.09 -15.39 2.34
C ILE A 51 -7.06 -15.41 3.48
N ILE A 52 -6.02 -14.58 3.40
CA ILE A 52 -5.01 -14.45 4.47
C ILE A 52 -5.66 -13.99 5.78
N GLY A 53 -6.58 -13.02 5.72
CA GLY A 53 -7.36 -12.56 6.87
C GLY A 53 -8.20 -13.67 7.51
N PHE A 54 -8.96 -14.43 6.70
CA PHE A 54 -9.75 -15.56 7.18
C PHE A 54 -8.88 -16.66 7.79
N LYS A 55 -7.76 -17.03 7.14
CA LYS A 55 -6.80 -18.01 7.68
C LYS A 55 -6.24 -17.56 9.03
N SER A 56 -5.91 -16.27 9.16
CA SER A 56 -5.41 -15.70 10.41
C SER A 56 -6.44 -15.79 11.52
N LEU A 57 -7.69 -15.35 11.27
CA LEU A 57 -8.77 -15.43 12.26
C LEU A 57 -9.10 -16.87 12.66
N HIS A 58 -9.14 -17.79 11.70
CA HIS A 58 -9.37 -19.21 11.95
C HIS A 58 -8.26 -19.83 12.80
N ALA A 59 -7.00 -19.50 12.50
CA ALA A 59 -5.86 -19.96 13.29
C ALA A 59 -5.90 -19.42 14.73
N LEU A 60 -6.30 -18.16 14.93
CA LEU A 60 -6.54 -17.60 16.26
C LEU A 60 -7.64 -18.36 17.00
N LYS A 61 -8.78 -18.64 16.34
CA LYS A 61 -9.90 -19.38 16.95
C LYS A 61 -9.53 -20.81 17.37
N ARG A 62 -8.63 -21.47 16.62
CA ARG A 62 -8.19 -22.84 16.91
C ARG A 62 -7.06 -22.94 17.94
N ARG A 63 -6.36 -21.85 18.28
CA ARG A 63 -5.28 -21.87 19.26
C ARG A 63 -5.82 -22.01 20.68
N LYS A 64 -5.47 -23.12 21.35
CA LYS A 64 -5.77 -23.40 22.77
C LYS A 64 -4.63 -22.99 23.72
N ARG A 65 -3.96 -21.85 23.51
CA ARG A 65 -2.77 -21.46 24.33
C ARG A 65 -3.11 -20.43 25.42
N LYS A 66 -2.41 -20.56 26.57
CA LYS A 66 -2.53 -19.73 27.78
C LYS A 66 -2.13 -18.26 27.59
N ASN A 67 -1.32 -17.94 26.58
CA ASN A 67 -0.96 -16.57 26.24
C ASN A 67 -1.85 -16.12 25.08
N GLY A 68 -2.81 -15.24 25.36
CA GLY A 68 -3.85 -14.81 24.43
C GLY A 68 -3.30 -14.35 23.08
N SER A 69 -4.03 -14.64 22.00
CA SER A 69 -3.75 -14.12 20.66
C SER A 69 -4.78 -13.04 20.31
N MET A 70 -4.34 -11.93 19.73
CA MET A 70 -5.20 -10.82 19.34
C MET A 70 -5.05 -10.55 17.84
N ALA A 71 -6.17 -10.37 17.16
CA ALA A 71 -6.18 -9.85 15.79
C ALA A 71 -6.38 -8.33 15.85
N LEU A 72 -5.52 -7.59 15.16
CA LEU A 72 -5.60 -6.14 15.06
C LEU A 72 -6.02 -5.76 13.64
N LYS A 73 -7.16 -5.07 13.52
CA LYS A 73 -7.60 -4.47 12.26
C LYS A 73 -7.23 -2.98 12.31
N LEU A 74 -6.31 -2.57 11.45
CA LEU A 74 -5.88 -1.19 11.30
C LEU A 74 -6.48 -0.63 10.01
N ASP A 75 -7.00 0.59 10.09
CA ASP A 75 -7.49 1.36 8.95
C ASP A 75 -6.96 2.79 9.04
N LEU A 76 -6.56 3.36 7.90
CA LEU A 76 -5.97 4.70 7.84
C LEU A 76 -7.04 5.70 7.41
N SER A 77 -7.42 6.59 8.33
CA SER A 77 -8.32 7.71 8.02
C SER A 77 -7.68 8.62 6.97
N LYS A 78 -8.40 8.87 5.86
CA LYS A 78 -7.95 9.81 4.81
C LYS A 78 -6.51 9.55 4.35
N ALA A 79 -6.20 8.29 4.06
CA ALA A 79 -4.84 7.82 3.76
C ALA A 79 -4.11 8.64 2.68
N TYR A 80 -4.84 9.16 1.67
CA TYR A 80 -4.25 9.99 0.62
C TYR A 80 -4.12 11.47 0.99
N ASP A 81 -4.92 11.99 1.92
CA ASP A 81 -4.88 13.40 2.33
C ASP A 81 -3.87 13.64 3.47
N ARG A 82 -3.49 12.59 4.21
CA ARG A 82 -2.65 12.65 5.41
C ARG A 82 -1.27 12.00 5.23
N VAL A 83 -0.83 11.80 3.99
CA VAL A 83 0.51 11.28 3.71
C VAL A 83 1.53 12.34 4.09
N GLU A 84 2.55 11.97 4.87
CA GLU A 84 3.70 12.84 5.11
C GLU A 84 4.79 12.59 4.07
N TRP A 85 5.01 13.58 3.20
CA TRP A 85 5.87 13.42 2.04
C TRP A 85 7.32 13.18 2.40
N ARG A 86 7.85 13.84 3.44
CA ARG A 86 9.23 13.61 3.89
C ARG A 86 9.48 12.17 4.31
N PHE A 87 8.47 11.52 4.91
CA PHE A 87 8.56 10.11 5.25
C PHE A 87 8.65 9.23 4.00
N VAL A 88 7.82 9.51 2.97
CA VAL A 88 7.84 8.77 1.71
C VAL A 88 9.18 8.93 0.99
N THR A 89 9.67 10.17 0.85
CA THR A 89 10.98 10.48 0.27
C THR A 89 12.08 9.68 0.98
N ARG A 90 12.13 9.74 2.32
CA ARG A 90 13.16 9.04 3.11
C ARG A 90 13.06 7.52 3.01
N MET A 91 11.84 6.99 2.95
CA MET A 91 11.61 5.56 2.75
C MET A 91 12.16 5.10 1.40
N MET A 92 11.94 5.87 0.33
CA MET A 92 12.42 5.54 -1.01
C MET A 92 13.96 5.64 -1.12
N GLU A 93 14.57 6.64 -0.51
CA GLU A 93 16.05 6.69 -0.37
C GLU A 93 16.57 5.42 0.33
N THR A 94 15.93 4.99 1.41
CA THR A 94 16.32 3.81 2.19
C THR A 94 16.14 2.51 1.39
N MET A 95 15.16 2.46 0.51
CA MET A 95 14.93 1.35 -0.42
C MET A 95 15.91 1.34 -1.61
N GLY A 96 16.78 2.36 -1.74
CA GLY A 96 17.80 2.43 -2.78
C GLY A 96 17.35 3.10 -4.08
N PHE A 97 16.24 3.85 -4.08
CA PHE A 97 15.85 4.65 -5.25
C PHE A 97 16.84 5.79 -5.46
N SER A 98 17.16 6.07 -6.73
CA SER A 98 18.08 7.18 -7.08
C SER A 98 17.49 8.54 -6.71
N ASP A 99 18.33 9.50 -6.33
CA ASP A 99 17.91 10.87 -5.98
C ASP A 99 17.05 11.52 -7.08
N LYS A 100 17.40 11.31 -8.35
CA LYS A 100 16.62 11.82 -9.50
C LYS A 100 15.20 11.26 -9.55
N TRP A 101 14.99 10.05 -9.05
CA TRP A 101 13.67 9.44 -8.98
C TRP A 101 12.89 10.03 -7.82
N VAL A 102 13.52 10.15 -6.66
CA VAL A 102 12.95 10.70 -5.42
C VAL A 102 12.57 12.18 -5.56
N ASP A 103 13.31 12.96 -6.34
CA ASP A 103 13.03 14.38 -6.63
C ASP A 103 11.84 14.59 -7.59
N ARG A 104 11.45 13.56 -8.34
CA ARG A 104 10.34 13.62 -9.32
C ARG A 104 8.97 13.26 -8.74
N ILE A 105 8.92 12.89 -7.47
CA ILE A 105 7.73 12.44 -6.74
C ILE A 105 7.11 13.63 -6.03
#